data_AF-A0A1R3W9K9-F1
#
_entry.id   AF-A0A1R3W9K9-F1
#
_cell.length_a   1.000
_cell.length_b   1.000
_cell.length_c   1.000
_cell.angle_alpha   90.00
_cell.angle_beta   90.00
_cell.angle_gamma   90.00
#
_symmetry.space_group_name_H-M   'P 1'
#
loop_
_entity.id
_entity.type
_entity.pdbx_description
1 polymer ?
#
loop_
_entity_poly.entity_id
_entity_poly.type
_entity_poly.pdbx_seq_one_letter_code
_entity_poly.pdbx_strand_id
1 'polypeptide(L)'
;MLWSIAGGLLLVLLGAGIWLGVRAVQAQAELKALAPLVDDLRDAAVDRNFATIEQIADEVGTRASRAADLTGDPVWRAAEIVPFAGPNLTAVRVVSRQLAEMSDAGVQPLLDVLGVFDGASLLDAGKVDLALIEQAQAPLQRAAGTFSTAASELDALETANVIADVREAVVMLQGAVHTAADATASARDAADLLPSLLGADGPRTILLMFQNNAELRTGGGITGSFTQFDAVDGAVSLVAQASSSDFPRLADPIIETPAADVGFFGDEVGTFVQNITMTTDFAYSADLAVAWWQQRTGVTPDAVVAIDPLVIRSVIAVTGGVPLPDGTVLTADDFVETLFVDPYRTLDERQQTELQEAVTAATFEHVLQGGISPLDWIGALTEPVQEGRLSLSLSDPTAGALVSDPVLGGSGARHAAAPGDAFAVWLNDTGGGKMGTFLTTAIQPQISVCRADGLTDVTISVTLTNTAPADAASLPDSVTGGGFFGVSPGDIGTNVSVAAPKGFLSGGVTAGAERLLTVEADDRGFPTSLVNVVLAPGQTRTVDFRFTSPTAATVEPTILHTPLIEKPAVGEVTSIPCG
;
A
#
# COMPACT_ATOMS: atom_id res chain seq x y z
N MET A 1 64.10 19.36 24.23
CA MET A 1 63.69 18.59 23.03
C MET A 1 62.29 18.00 23.19
N LEU A 2 62.03 17.14 24.19
CA LEU A 2 60.69 16.59 24.46
C LEU A 2 59.58 17.65 24.68
N TRP A 3 59.85 18.71 25.44
CA TRP A 3 58.88 19.82 25.66
C TRP A 3 58.59 20.66 24.41
N SER A 4 59.55 20.77 23.50
CA SER A 4 59.41 21.49 22.22
C SER A 4 58.61 20.66 21.20
N ILE A 5 58.80 19.35 21.22
CA ILE A 5 58.02 18.40 20.40
C ILE A 5 56.59 18.30 20.92
N ALA A 6 56.39 18.21 22.24
CA ALA A 6 55.07 18.21 22.86
C ALA A 6 54.32 19.53 22.65
N GLY A 7 55.01 20.68 22.77
CA GLY A 7 54.43 21.99 22.48
C GLY A 7 54.07 22.19 21.00
N GLY A 8 54.89 21.67 20.08
CA GLY A 8 54.59 21.67 18.64
C GLY A 8 53.38 20.80 18.30
N LEU A 9 53.28 19.60 18.88
CA LEU A 9 52.13 18.70 18.69
C LEU A 9 50.83 19.33 19.20
N LEU A 10 50.87 19.99 20.36
CA LEU A 10 49.72 20.69 20.93
C LEU A 10 49.22 21.84 20.03
N LEU A 11 50.13 22.62 19.44
CA LEU A 11 49.76 23.70 18.51
C LEU A 11 49.14 23.18 17.22
N VAL A 12 49.62 22.04 16.71
CA VAL A 12 49.04 21.35 15.56
C VAL A 12 47.63 20.84 15.88
N LEU A 13 47.43 20.24 17.06
CA LEU A 13 46.11 19.77 17.51
C LEU A 13 45.13 20.93 17.78
N LEU A 14 45.59 22.05 18.31
CA LEU A 14 44.78 23.27 18.49
C LEU A 14 44.41 23.92 17.16
N GLY A 15 45.36 24.00 16.23
CA GLY A 15 45.10 24.47 14.86
C GLY A 15 44.11 23.58 14.12
N ALA A 16 44.26 22.26 14.24
CA ALA A 16 43.32 21.29 13.70
C ALA A 16 41.94 21.40 14.38
N GLY A 17 41.87 21.62 15.69
CA GLY A 17 40.61 21.82 16.42
C GLY A 17 39.89 23.12 16.05
N ILE A 18 40.61 24.23 15.87
CA ILE A 18 40.05 25.51 15.39
C ILE A 18 39.58 25.37 13.94
N TRP A 19 40.38 24.74 13.08
CA TRP A 19 40.02 24.46 11.69
C TRP A 19 38.73 23.63 11.61
N LEU A 20 38.69 22.53 12.37
CA LEU A 20 37.53 21.65 12.46
C LEU A 20 36.30 22.39 13.00
N GLY A 21 36.46 23.22 14.04
CA GLY A 21 35.37 24.02 14.59
C GLY A 21 34.80 25.03 13.61
N VAL A 22 35.66 25.73 12.84
CA VAL A 22 35.23 26.67 11.80
C VAL A 22 34.49 25.94 10.67
N ARG A 23 35.04 24.82 10.19
CA ARG A 23 34.40 23.99 9.16
C ARG A 23 33.05 23.45 9.64
N ALA A 24 32.95 23.00 10.89
CA ALA A 24 31.72 22.46 11.46
C ALA A 24 30.62 23.52 11.54
N VAL A 25 30.96 24.75 11.96
CA VAL A 25 30.00 25.87 11.98
C VAL A 25 29.56 26.25 10.56
N GLN A 26 30.48 26.25 9.59
CA GLN A 26 30.15 26.55 8.19
C GLN A 26 29.24 25.48 7.59
N ALA A 27 29.55 24.20 7.79
CA ALA A 27 28.72 23.10 7.31
C ALA A 27 27.34 23.11 7.98
N GLN A 28 27.28 23.36 9.29
CA GLN A 28 26.02 23.52 10.01
C GLN A 28 25.19 24.69 9.47
N ALA A 29 25.82 25.82 9.14
CA ALA A 29 25.12 26.97 8.58
C ALA A 29 24.49 26.65 7.21
N GLU A 30 25.22 25.93 6.35
CA GLU A 30 24.69 25.50 5.04
C GLU A 30 23.53 24.51 5.21
N LEU A 31 23.65 23.51 6.09
CA LEU A 31 22.57 22.54 6.34
C LEU A 31 21.35 23.18 7.02
N LYS A 32 21.54 24.11 7.98
CA LYS A 32 20.42 24.83 8.61
C LYS A 32 19.67 25.72 7.64
N ALA A 33 20.33 26.22 6.60
CA ALA A 33 19.68 26.99 5.56
C ALA A 33 18.74 26.14 4.68
N LEU A 34 18.83 24.80 4.75
CA LEU A 34 17.92 23.89 4.04
C LEU A 34 16.58 23.69 4.74
N ALA A 35 16.49 23.90 6.04
CA ALA A 35 15.26 23.69 6.81
C ALA A 35 14.02 24.41 6.23
N PRO A 36 14.06 25.72 5.86
CA PRO A 36 12.90 26.37 5.27
C PRO A 36 12.53 25.82 3.90
N LEU A 37 13.48 25.25 3.15
CA LEU A 37 13.24 24.71 1.82
C LEU A 37 12.40 23.43 1.84
N VAL A 38 12.30 22.75 2.98
CA VAL A 38 11.49 21.54 3.13
C VAL A 38 9.99 21.86 3.02
N ASP A 39 9.54 22.91 3.69
CA ASP A 39 8.14 23.36 3.61
C ASP A 39 7.84 23.89 2.20
N ASP A 40 8.74 24.69 1.62
CA ASP A 40 8.60 25.19 0.25
C ASP A 40 8.56 24.05 -0.77
N LEU A 41 9.35 22.99 -0.58
CA LEU A 41 9.36 21.80 -1.45
C LEU A 41 8.05 21.03 -1.33
N ARG A 42 7.52 20.90 -0.11
CA ARG A 42 6.23 20.25 0.13
C ARG A 42 5.11 21.01 -0.56
N ASP A 43 5.04 22.32 -0.39
CA ASP A 43 4.03 23.17 -1.03
C ASP A 43 4.16 23.11 -2.56
N ALA A 44 5.39 23.19 -3.08
CA ALA A 44 5.65 23.06 -4.51
C ALA A 44 5.26 21.68 -5.06
N ALA A 45 5.47 20.59 -4.30
CA ALA A 45 5.04 19.25 -4.68
C ALA A 45 3.51 19.13 -4.70
N VAL A 46 2.82 19.69 -3.72
CA VAL A 46 1.34 19.74 -3.66
C VAL A 46 0.77 20.52 -4.85
N ASP A 47 1.35 21.67 -5.15
CA ASP A 47 0.93 22.53 -6.27
C ASP A 47 1.43 22.03 -7.64
N ARG A 48 2.21 20.93 -7.66
CA ARG A 48 2.90 20.40 -8.86
C ARG A 48 3.73 21.48 -9.58
N ASN A 49 4.33 22.39 -8.81
CA ASN A 49 5.16 23.48 -9.30
C ASN A 49 6.61 23.00 -9.54
N PHE A 50 6.81 22.28 -10.63
CA PHE A 50 8.10 21.67 -10.98
C PHE A 50 9.24 22.67 -11.14
N ALA A 51 8.95 23.89 -11.59
CA ALA A 51 9.94 24.96 -11.68
C ALA A 51 10.47 25.38 -10.30
N THR A 52 9.60 25.42 -9.28
CA THR A 52 10.02 25.67 -7.90
C THR A 52 10.77 24.47 -7.32
N ILE A 53 10.33 23.24 -7.61
CA ILE A 53 11.03 22.02 -7.18
C ILE A 53 12.47 21.98 -7.74
N GLU A 54 12.65 22.30 -9.01
CA GLU A 54 13.97 22.40 -9.65
C GLU A 54 14.84 23.46 -8.96
N GLN A 55 14.31 24.66 -8.72
CA GLN A 55 15.04 25.72 -8.01
C GLN A 55 15.46 25.30 -6.60
N ILE A 56 14.58 24.63 -5.87
CA ILE A 56 14.87 24.12 -4.52
C ILE A 56 15.93 23.02 -4.61
N ALA A 57 15.81 22.08 -5.54
CA ALA A 57 16.76 20.99 -5.72
C ALA A 57 18.18 21.52 -6.03
N ASP A 58 18.28 22.54 -6.88
CA ASP A 58 19.53 23.25 -7.20
C ASP A 58 20.14 23.96 -5.98
N GLU A 59 19.30 24.62 -5.16
CA GLU A 59 19.76 25.28 -3.94
C GLU A 59 20.23 24.26 -2.90
N VAL A 60 19.47 23.17 -2.71
CA VAL A 60 19.84 22.05 -1.85
C VAL A 60 21.15 21.44 -2.31
N GLY A 61 21.29 21.13 -3.60
CA GLY A 61 22.51 20.55 -4.18
C GLY A 61 23.72 21.46 -3.97
N THR A 62 23.57 22.76 -4.24
CA THR A 62 24.65 23.75 -4.05
C THR A 62 25.12 23.82 -2.59
N ARG A 63 24.19 23.89 -1.64
CA ARG A 63 24.51 24.02 -0.21
C ARG A 63 25.03 22.71 0.38
N ALA A 64 24.43 21.59 0.00
CA ALA A 64 24.85 20.26 0.41
C ALA A 64 26.24 19.93 -0.14
N SER A 65 26.54 20.28 -1.40
CA SER A 65 27.86 20.14 -2.00
C SER A 65 28.92 20.95 -1.25
N ARG A 66 28.63 22.22 -0.89
CA ARG A 66 29.53 23.02 -0.04
C ARG A 66 29.74 22.37 1.33
N ALA A 67 28.67 21.89 1.96
CA ALA A 67 28.78 21.19 3.24
C ALA A 67 29.59 19.90 3.12
N ALA A 68 29.47 19.16 2.02
CA ALA A 68 30.28 17.98 1.71
C ALA A 68 31.76 18.34 1.53
N ASP A 69 32.07 19.42 0.80
CA ASP A 69 33.44 19.93 0.65
C ASP A 69 34.04 20.42 1.98
N LEU A 70 33.22 21.03 2.84
CA LEU A 70 33.61 21.47 4.18
C LEU A 70 33.93 20.31 5.12
N THR A 71 33.37 19.13 4.86
CA THR A 71 33.48 17.95 5.73
C THR A 71 34.26 16.79 5.10
N GLY A 72 34.68 16.92 3.85
CA GLY A 72 35.44 15.90 3.11
C GLY A 72 36.96 15.97 3.32
N ASP A 73 37.48 16.99 4.01
CA ASP A 73 38.92 17.22 4.09
C ASP A 73 39.66 16.20 5.00
N PRO A 74 40.97 15.95 4.78
CA PRO A 74 41.72 14.95 5.55
C PRO A 74 41.77 15.20 7.06
N VAL A 75 41.69 16.46 7.51
CA VAL A 75 41.66 16.84 8.93
C VAL A 75 40.30 16.45 9.53
N TRP A 76 39.21 16.68 8.80
CA TRP A 76 37.87 16.22 9.20
C TRP A 76 37.83 14.69 9.33
N ARG A 77 38.31 13.98 8.30
CA ARG A 77 38.37 12.51 8.27
C ARG A 77 39.21 11.92 9.40
N ALA A 78 40.31 12.57 9.79
CA ALA A 78 41.09 12.14 10.93
C ALA A 78 40.35 12.35 12.27
N ALA A 79 39.56 13.42 12.38
CA ALA A 79 38.79 13.74 13.59
C ALA A 79 37.60 12.80 13.83
N GLU A 80 37.13 12.09 12.80
CA GLU A 80 36.05 11.10 12.90
C GLU A 80 36.40 9.88 13.76
N ILE A 81 37.68 9.65 14.05
CA ILE A 81 38.15 8.55 14.91
C ILE A 81 38.03 8.92 16.41
N VAL A 82 37.84 10.20 16.72
CA VAL A 82 37.82 10.69 18.11
C VAL A 82 36.53 10.21 18.80
N PRO A 83 36.61 9.55 19.97
CA PRO A 83 35.41 9.15 20.71
C PRO A 83 34.48 10.33 21.01
N PHE A 84 33.18 10.10 20.94
CA PHE A 84 32.09 11.09 21.12
C PHE A 84 31.99 12.19 20.05
N ALA A 85 33.10 12.77 19.58
CA ALA A 85 33.08 13.77 18.51
C ALA A 85 32.93 13.12 17.11
N GLY A 86 33.59 12.00 16.91
CA GLY A 86 33.73 11.35 15.61
C GLY A 86 32.43 10.87 14.96
N PRO A 87 31.50 10.24 15.69
CA PRO A 87 30.19 9.87 15.16
C PRO A 87 29.38 11.08 14.64
N ASN A 88 29.46 12.22 15.34
CA ASN A 88 28.81 13.46 14.92
C ASN A 88 29.41 14.02 13.62
N LEU A 89 30.74 14.04 13.53
CA LEU A 89 31.46 14.49 12.32
C LEU A 89 31.18 13.57 11.13
N THR A 90 31.08 12.27 11.37
CA THR A 90 30.72 11.26 10.38
C THR A 90 29.30 11.49 9.87
N ALA A 91 28.33 11.68 10.78
CA ALA A 91 26.95 11.95 10.43
C ALA A 91 26.81 13.20 9.54
N VAL A 92 27.42 14.32 9.93
CA VAL A 92 27.35 15.56 9.14
C VAL A 92 27.97 15.39 7.76
N ARG A 93 29.10 14.68 7.64
CA ARG A 93 29.73 14.40 6.34
C ARG A 93 28.86 13.51 5.45
N VAL A 94 28.33 12.41 5.99
CA VAL A 94 27.50 11.48 5.24
C VAL A 94 26.22 12.16 4.79
N VAL A 95 25.50 12.84 5.69
CA VAL A 95 24.30 13.62 5.36
C VAL A 95 24.57 14.65 4.26
N SER A 96 25.63 15.45 4.40
CA SER A 96 25.95 16.48 3.39
C SER A 96 26.24 15.88 2.01
N ARG A 97 27.01 14.78 1.98
CA ARG A 97 27.32 14.07 0.72
C ARG A 97 26.07 13.47 0.09
N GLN A 98 25.24 12.78 0.88
CA GLN A 98 24.03 12.12 0.36
C GLN A 98 22.99 13.13 -0.12
N LEU A 99 22.82 14.26 0.59
CA LEU A 99 21.96 15.36 0.10
C LEU A 99 22.44 15.92 -1.24
N ALA A 100 23.76 16.11 -1.41
CA ALA A 100 24.31 16.58 -2.68
C ALA A 100 24.10 15.55 -3.81
N GLU A 101 24.40 14.28 -3.55
CA GLU A 101 24.21 13.18 -4.51
C GLU A 101 22.74 13.01 -4.91
N MET A 102 21.80 13.09 -3.96
CA MET A 102 20.36 13.00 -4.24
C MET A 102 19.84 14.20 -5.05
N SER A 103 20.30 15.42 -4.78
CA SER A 103 19.93 16.58 -5.60
C SER A 103 20.37 16.42 -7.05
N ASP A 104 21.64 16.08 -7.27
CA ASP A 104 22.22 16.04 -8.62
C ASP A 104 21.84 14.78 -9.40
N ALA A 105 21.87 13.61 -8.75
CA ALA A 105 21.72 12.30 -9.40
C ALA A 105 20.40 11.58 -9.05
N GLY A 106 19.59 12.14 -8.17
CA GLY A 106 18.27 11.61 -7.78
C GLY A 106 17.12 12.46 -8.30
N VAL A 107 17.09 13.74 -7.95
CA VAL A 107 16.00 14.67 -8.30
C VAL A 107 16.05 15.09 -9.76
N GLN A 108 17.22 15.41 -10.32
CA GLN A 108 17.31 15.82 -11.73
C GLN A 108 16.76 14.76 -12.70
N PRO A 109 17.08 13.46 -12.60
CA PRO A 109 16.43 12.45 -13.43
C PRO A 109 14.90 12.40 -13.27
N LEU A 110 14.35 12.68 -12.08
CA LEU A 110 12.90 12.76 -11.90
C LEU A 110 12.30 13.98 -12.62
N LEU A 111 13.00 15.12 -12.60
CA LEU A 111 12.61 16.29 -13.39
C LEU A 111 12.66 15.99 -14.91
N ASP A 112 13.63 15.19 -15.37
CA ASP A 112 13.69 14.74 -16.76
C ASP A 112 12.42 13.91 -17.12
N VAL A 113 11.99 12.99 -16.24
CA VAL A 113 10.74 12.20 -16.43
C VAL A 113 9.52 13.10 -16.50
N LEU A 114 9.45 14.09 -15.60
CA LEU A 114 8.35 15.05 -15.59
C LEU A 114 8.32 15.87 -16.89
N GLY A 115 9.49 16.24 -17.43
CA GLY A 115 9.60 16.89 -18.73
C GLY A 115 9.15 16.02 -19.91
N VAL A 116 9.30 14.68 -19.83
CA VAL A 116 8.74 13.74 -20.82
C VAL A 116 7.20 13.76 -20.78
N PHE A 117 6.63 13.93 -19.60
CA PHE A 117 5.19 13.89 -19.36
C PHE A 117 4.50 15.27 -19.47
N ASP A 118 5.25 16.37 -19.44
CA ASP A 118 4.70 17.72 -19.49
C ASP A 118 3.98 17.99 -20.82
N GLY A 119 2.70 18.33 -20.74
CA GLY A 119 1.83 18.52 -21.90
C GLY A 119 1.58 17.28 -22.76
N ALA A 120 2.08 16.11 -22.36
CA ALA A 120 1.87 14.84 -23.04
C ALA A 120 0.56 14.18 -22.60
N SER A 121 0.00 13.36 -23.48
CA SER A 121 -1.08 12.44 -23.15
C SER A 121 -0.50 11.03 -23.11
N LEU A 122 -0.76 10.27 -22.04
CA LEU A 122 -0.41 8.83 -22.02
C LEU A 122 -1.17 8.05 -23.08
N LEU A 123 -2.31 8.57 -23.52
CA LEU A 123 -3.17 7.96 -24.52
C LEU A 123 -3.15 8.79 -25.80
N ASP A 124 -2.72 8.18 -26.90
CA ASP A 124 -2.84 8.73 -28.25
C ASP A 124 -3.71 7.81 -29.12
N ALA A 125 -4.77 8.38 -29.70
CA ALA A 125 -5.73 7.67 -30.54
C ALA A 125 -6.25 6.33 -29.98
N GLY A 126 -6.47 6.25 -28.66
CA GLY A 126 -6.96 5.04 -27.97
C GLY A 126 -5.89 4.00 -27.67
N LYS A 127 -4.60 4.34 -27.79
CA LYS A 127 -3.47 3.51 -27.41
C LYS A 127 -2.63 4.18 -26.34
N VAL A 128 -2.07 3.39 -25.43
CA VAL A 128 -1.03 3.86 -24.52
C VAL A 128 0.25 4.10 -25.31
N ASP A 129 0.84 5.29 -25.19
CA ASP A 129 2.13 5.60 -25.81
C ASP A 129 3.27 4.94 -25.00
N LEU A 130 3.64 3.73 -25.44
CA LEU A 130 4.70 2.96 -24.81
C LEU A 130 6.06 3.65 -24.90
N ALA A 131 6.30 4.47 -25.94
CA ALA A 131 7.56 5.17 -26.12
C ALA A 131 7.75 6.26 -25.04
N LEU A 132 6.67 6.87 -24.54
CA LEU A 132 6.75 7.79 -23.39
C LEU A 132 7.18 7.04 -22.13
N ILE A 133 6.65 5.84 -21.90
CA ILE A 133 7.02 5.01 -20.73
C ILE A 133 8.48 4.55 -20.85
N GLU A 134 8.89 4.07 -22.02
CA GLU A 134 10.28 3.65 -22.29
C GLU A 134 11.29 4.79 -22.08
N GLN A 135 10.95 6.02 -22.47
CA GLN A 135 11.79 7.19 -22.24
C GLN A 135 11.98 7.51 -20.75
N ALA A 136 11.02 7.16 -19.90
CA ALA A 136 11.09 7.36 -18.45
C ALA A 136 11.92 6.29 -17.73
N GLN A 137 12.13 5.10 -18.31
CA GLN A 137 12.81 3.97 -17.65
C GLN A 137 14.21 4.31 -17.15
N ALA A 138 15.10 4.80 -18.03
CA ALA A 138 16.49 5.06 -17.65
C ALA A 138 16.65 6.20 -16.61
N PRO A 139 15.92 7.32 -16.70
CA PRO A 139 15.86 8.30 -15.62
C PRO A 139 15.34 7.73 -14.28
N LEU A 140 14.25 6.95 -14.29
CA LEU A 140 13.69 6.33 -13.09
C LEU A 140 14.65 5.33 -12.46
N GLN A 141 15.34 4.53 -13.27
CA GLN A 141 16.35 3.58 -12.80
C GLN A 141 17.52 4.30 -12.11
N ARG A 142 17.97 5.44 -12.66
CA ARG A 142 19.00 6.28 -12.03
C ARG A 142 18.52 6.84 -10.70
N ALA A 143 17.32 7.42 -10.66
CA ALA A 143 16.76 7.99 -9.44
C ALA A 143 16.61 6.92 -8.34
N ALA A 144 16.00 5.77 -8.67
CA ALA A 144 15.82 4.65 -7.74
C ALA A 144 17.16 4.14 -7.18
N GLY A 145 18.19 4.02 -8.04
CA GLY A 145 19.54 3.63 -7.61
C GLY A 145 20.18 4.64 -6.65
N THR A 146 20.02 5.94 -6.92
CA THR A 146 20.54 7.01 -6.07
C THR A 146 19.86 7.03 -4.70
N PHE A 147 18.52 7.01 -4.64
CA PHE A 147 17.79 7.02 -3.37
C PHE A 147 18.01 5.74 -2.56
N SER A 148 18.08 4.57 -3.21
CA SER A 148 18.39 3.31 -2.53
C SER A 148 19.81 3.31 -1.92
N THR A 149 20.80 3.84 -2.64
CA THR A 149 22.16 4.01 -2.12
C THR A 149 22.19 4.97 -0.93
N ALA A 150 21.48 6.10 -1.04
CA ALA A 150 21.39 7.07 0.04
C ALA A 150 20.72 6.51 1.30
N ALA A 151 19.63 5.75 1.15
CA ALA A 151 18.98 5.04 2.25
C ALA A 151 19.98 4.11 2.96
N SER A 152 20.69 3.27 2.20
CA SER A 152 21.66 2.32 2.75
C SER A 152 22.84 3.01 3.47
N GLU A 153 23.39 4.09 2.92
CA GLU A 153 24.49 4.85 3.53
C GLU A 153 24.05 5.59 4.79
N LEU A 154 22.81 6.10 4.85
CA LEU A 154 22.25 6.74 6.03
C LEU A 154 21.95 5.72 7.13
N ASP A 155 21.42 4.54 6.79
CA ASP A 155 21.15 3.45 7.75
C ASP A 155 22.40 2.87 8.38
N ALA A 156 23.53 2.94 7.68
CA ALA A 156 24.83 2.54 8.21
C ALA A 156 25.37 3.48 9.31
N LEU A 157 24.73 4.64 9.56
CA LEU A 157 25.15 5.58 10.59
C LEU A 157 24.79 5.09 12.00
N GLU A 158 25.81 4.95 12.86
CA GLU A 158 25.60 4.68 14.28
C GLU A 158 25.10 5.93 15.02
N THR A 159 23.79 6.03 15.27
CA THR A 159 23.17 7.21 15.91
C THR A 159 23.26 7.23 17.44
N ALA A 160 23.66 6.12 18.07
CA ALA A 160 23.69 5.96 19.53
C ALA A 160 24.63 6.98 20.22
N ASN A 161 25.74 7.33 19.59
CA ASN A 161 26.76 8.26 20.13
C ASN A 161 26.72 9.65 19.46
N VAL A 162 25.63 9.96 18.75
CA VAL A 162 25.38 11.25 18.11
C VAL A 162 24.61 12.16 19.08
N ILE A 163 24.87 13.46 19.07
CA ILE A 163 24.13 14.44 19.89
C ILE A 163 22.66 14.50 19.43
N ALA A 164 21.75 14.82 20.35
CA ALA A 164 20.30 14.73 20.12
C ALA A 164 19.85 15.44 18.84
N ASP A 165 20.22 16.71 18.67
CA ASP A 165 19.82 17.53 17.51
C ASP A 165 20.28 16.92 16.17
N VAL A 166 21.49 16.35 16.12
CA VAL A 166 22.01 15.74 14.89
C VAL A 166 21.35 14.39 14.64
N ARG A 167 21.11 13.61 15.71
CA ARG A 167 20.40 12.33 15.60
C ARG A 167 18.98 12.53 15.08
N GLU A 168 18.25 13.50 15.62
CA GLU A 168 16.87 13.80 15.19
C GLU A 168 16.82 14.17 13.70
N ALA A 169 17.74 15.02 13.25
CA ALA A 169 17.85 15.39 11.84
C ALA A 169 18.21 14.19 10.94
N VAL A 170 19.10 13.30 11.38
CA VAL A 170 19.45 12.06 10.65
C VAL A 170 18.25 11.13 10.55
N VAL A 171 17.53 10.90 11.65
CA VAL A 171 16.34 10.04 11.66
C VAL A 171 15.23 10.59 10.75
N MET A 172 15.01 11.90 10.78
CA MET A 172 14.06 12.56 9.88
C MET A 172 14.46 12.38 8.42
N LEU A 173 15.75 12.55 8.10
CA LEU A 173 16.26 12.35 6.73
C LEU A 173 16.15 10.89 6.30
N GLN A 174 16.48 9.92 7.17
CA GLN A 174 16.31 8.50 6.88
C GLN A 174 14.87 8.19 6.46
N GLY A 175 13.88 8.64 7.24
CA GLY A 175 12.47 8.43 6.89
C GLY A 175 12.09 9.03 5.53
N ALA A 176 12.53 10.26 5.25
CA ALA A 176 12.25 10.93 3.98
C ALA A 176 12.92 10.22 2.79
N VAL A 177 14.18 9.77 2.96
CA VAL A 177 14.92 9.07 1.91
C VAL A 177 14.38 7.68 1.66
N HIS A 178 13.97 6.93 2.69
CA HIS A 178 13.27 5.65 2.52
C HIS A 178 11.98 5.83 1.72
N THR A 179 11.17 6.84 2.07
CA THR A 179 9.94 7.16 1.33
C THR A 179 10.23 7.45 -0.15
N ALA A 180 11.28 8.23 -0.44
CA ALA A 180 11.68 8.53 -1.81
C ALA A 180 12.24 7.31 -2.56
N ALA A 181 13.02 6.46 -1.86
CA ALA A 181 13.56 5.23 -2.42
C ALA A 181 12.44 4.26 -2.82
N ASP A 182 11.44 4.07 -1.95
CA ASP A 182 10.29 3.21 -2.23
C ASP A 182 9.48 3.75 -3.40
N ALA A 183 9.12 5.05 -3.38
CA ALA A 183 8.34 5.67 -4.47
C ALA A 183 9.05 5.58 -5.83
N THR A 184 10.37 5.82 -5.87
CA THR A 184 11.15 5.73 -7.11
C THR A 184 11.38 4.29 -7.57
N ALA A 185 11.46 3.32 -6.64
CA ALA A 185 11.49 1.91 -6.97
C ALA A 185 10.16 1.45 -7.60
N SER A 186 9.01 1.79 -6.99
CA SER A 186 7.68 1.49 -7.56
C SER A 186 7.49 2.13 -8.94
N ALA A 187 7.92 3.38 -9.13
CA ALA A 187 7.83 4.05 -10.43
C ALA A 187 8.71 3.39 -11.50
N ARG A 188 9.95 3.01 -11.15
CA ARG A 188 10.84 2.22 -12.01
C ARG A 188 10.19 0.91 -12.41
N ASP A 189 9.68 0.15 -11.45
CA ASP A 189 9.07 -1.17 -11.69
C ASP A 189 7.85 -1.06 -12.61
N ALA A 190 7.00 -0.04 -12.40
CA ALA A 190 5.90 0.25 -13.29
C ALA A 190 6.37 0.56 -14.72
N ALA A 191 7.41 1.40 -14.88
CA ALA A 191 7.96 1.74 -16.19
C ALA A 191 8.60 0.53 -16.90
N ASP A 192 9.19 -0.41 -16.16
CA ASP A 192 9.78 -1.63 -16.69
C ASP A 192 8.71 -2.68 -17.07
N LEU A 193 7.63 -2.78 -16.30
CA LEU A 193 6.58 -3.80 -16.47
C LEU A 193 5.49 -3.40 -17.48
N LEU A 194 5.04 -2.14 -17.46
CA LEU A 194 3.88 -1.70 -18.23
C LEU A 194 4.00 -1.95 -19.74
N PRO A 195 5.14 -1.68 -20.41
CA PRO A 195 5.26 -1.93 -21.86
C PRO A 195 5.00 -3.40 -22.23
N SER A 196 5.59 -4.35 -21.50
CA SER A 196 5.39 -5.78 -21.76
C SER A 196 3.95 -6.22 -21.46
N LEU A 197 3.35 -5.72 -20.38
CA LEU A 197 1.95 -5.96 -20.02
C LEU A 197 0.97 -5.40 -21.07
N LEU A 198 1.32 -4.26 -21.68
CA LEU A 198 0.56 -3.60 -22.73
C LEU A 198 0.91 -4.09 -24.15
N GLY A 199 1.71 -5.15 -24.23
CA GLY A 199 1.94 -5.90 -25.46
C GLY A 199 3.03 -5.37 -26.37
N ALA A 200 4.07 -4.71 -25.83
CA ALA A 200 5.28 -4.33 -26.58
C ALA A 200 5.99 -5.55 -27.20
N ASP A 201 6.05 -6.65 -26.45
CA ASP A 201 6.75 -7.88 -26.86
C ASP A 201 5.84 -8.92 -27.56
N GLY A 202 4.56 -8.58 -27.75
CA GLY A 202 3.54 -9.44 -28.33
C GLY A 202 2.19 -9.31 -27.62
N PRO A 203 1.11 -9.88 -28.18
CA PRO A 203 -0.22 -9.79 -27.59
C PRO A 203 -0.27 -10.33 -26.15
N ARG A 204 -0.97 -9.60 -25.27
CA ARG A 204 -1.24 -10.00 -23.88
C ARG A 204 -2.72 -10.07 -23.61
N THR A 205 -3.15 -11.08 -22.87
CA THR A 205 -4.49 -11.17 -22.31
C THR A 205 -4.45 -10.83 -20.82
N ILE A 206 -5.21 -9.81 -20.42
CA ILE A 206 -5.32 -9.33 -19.05
C ILE A 206 -6.73 -9.64 -18.55
N LEU A 207 -6.85 -10.34 -17.44
CA LEU A 207 -8.12 -10.62 -16.79
C LEU A 207 -8.31 -9.67 -15.61
N LEU A 208 -9.26 -8.76 -15.71
CA LEU A 208 -9.69 -7.88 -14.62
C LEU A 208 -10.77 -8.58 -13.80
N MET A 209 -10.51 -8.79 -12.52
CA MET A 209 -11.46 -9.17 -11.48
C MET A 209 -12.05 -7.92 -10.85
N PHE A 210 -13.37 -7.76 -10.94
CA PHE A 210 -14.07 -6.67 -10.27
C PHE A 210 -14.67 -7.14 -8.96
N GLN A 211 -14.22 -6.53 -7.87
CA GLN A 211 -14.66 -6.87 -6.52
C GLN A 211 -15.88 -6.04 -6.10
N ASN A 212 -16.66 -6.54 -5.13
CA ASN A 212 -17.71 -5.79 -4.46
C ASN A 212 -17.48 -5.74 -2.94
N ASN A 213 -17.08 -4.58 -2.42
CA ASN A 213 -16.79 -4.38 -0.99
C ASN A 213 -18.04 -4.47 -0.10
N ALA A 214 -19.27 -4.50 -0.65
CA ALA A 214 -20.48 -4.72 0.15
C ALA A 214 -20.60 -6.19 0.62
N GLU A 215 -19.85 -7.09 -0.01
CA GLU A 215 -19.77 -8.53 0.30
C GLU A 215 -18.30 -8.84 0.64
N LEU A 216 -17.88 -8.53 1.86
CA LEU A 216 -16.47 -8.48 2.22
C LEU A 216 -15.74 -9.80 2.02
N ARG A 217 -14.55 -9.71 1.46
CA ARG A 217 -13.53 -10.76 1.44
C ARG A 217 -12.20 -10.14 1.83
N THR A 218 -11.25 -10.94 2.32
CA THR A 218 -9.93 -10.45 2.75
C THR A 218 -9.28 -9.51 1.73
N GLY A 219 -9.37 -9.86 0.45
CA GLY A 219 -8.80 -9.10 -0.66
C GLY A 219 -9.56 -7.84 -1.09
N GLY A 220 -10.64 -7.44 -0.40
CA GLY A 220 -11.40 -6.21 -0.67
C GLY A 220 -12.89 -6.43 -0.97
N GLY A 221 -13.28 -7.64 -1.40
CA GLY A 221 -14.68 -7.97 -1.70
C GLY A 221 -14.82 -9.24 -2.51
N ILE A 222 -16.05 -9.72 -2.64
CA ILE A 222 -16.40 -10.86 -3.49
C ILE A 222 -16.04 -10.56 -4.95
N THR A 223 -15.59 -11.56 -5.71
CA THR A 223 -15.33 -11.36 -7.15
C THR A 223 -16.66 -11.45 -7.91
N GLY A 224 -17.22 -10.29 -8.26
CA GLY A 224 -18.56 -10.17 -8.83
C GLY A 224 -18.62 -10.36 -10.34
N SER A 225 -17.59 -9.89 -11.05
CA SER A 225 -17.48 -10.02 -12.50
C SER A 225 -16.03 -10.06 -12.96
N PHE A 226 -15.86 -10.49 -14.21
CA PHE A 226 -14.59 -10.55 -14.92
C PHE A 226 -14.68 -9.78 -16.22
N THR A 227 -13.64 -9.04 -16.56
CA THR A 227 -13.46 -8.43 -17.89
C THR A 227 -12.13 -8.86 -18.47
N GLN A 228 -12.15 -9.49 -19.64
CA GLN A 228 -10.95 -9.78 -20.41
C GLN A 228 -10.61 -8.58 -21.30
N PHE A 229 -9.38 -8.09 -21.17
CA PHE A 229 -8.76 -7.16 -22.09
C PHE A 229 -7.66 -7.86 -22.88
N ASP A 230 -7.53 -7.52 -24.15
CA ASP A 230 -6.35 -7.86 -24.93
C ASP A 230 -5.55 -6.58 -25.20
N ALA A 231 -4.25 -6.63 -24.98
CA ALA A 231 -3.31 -5.55 -25.21
C ALA A 231 -2.31 -5.93 -26.33
N VAL A 232 -2.19 -5.06 -27.33
CA VAL A 232 -1.26 -5.25 -28.46
C VAL A 232 -0.63 -3.91 -28.80
N ASP A 233 0.69 -3.78 -28.60
CA ASP A 233 1.44 -2.56 -28.96
C ASP A 233 0.75 -1.29 -28.41
N GLY A 234 0.45 -1.32 -27.10
CA GLY A 234 -0.22 -0.23 -26.37
C GLY A 234 -1.72 -0.10 -26.61
N ALA A 235 -2.29 -0.80 -27.60
CA ALA A 235 -3.72 -0.80 -27.86
C ALA A 235 -4.43 -1.80 -26.94
N VAL A 236 -5.28 -1.30 -26.04
CA VAL A 236 -6.07 -2.14 -25.14
C VAL A 236 -7.51 -2.22 -25.64
N SER A 237 -8.04 -3.43 -25.73
CA SER A 237 -9.40 -3.69 -26.19
C SER A 237 -10.14 -4.59 -25.22
N LEU A 238 -11.41 -4.28 -24.95
CA LEU A 238 -12.31 -5.14 -24.19
C LEU A 238 -12.81 -6.28 -25.10
N VAL A 239 -12.56 -7.53 -24.70
CA VAL A 239 -12.83 -8.72 -25.53
C VAL A 239 -14.04 -9.51 -25.03
N ALA A 240 -14.14 -9.69 -23.71
CA ALA A 240 -15.21 -10.48 -23.11
C ALA A 240 -15.49 -10.04 -21.68
N GLN A 241 -16.72 -10.29 -21.23
CA GLN A 241 -17.14 -10.10 -19.84
C GLN A 241 -17.89 -11.33 -19.36
N ALA A 242 -17.85 -11.58 -18.04
CA ALA A 242 -18.68 -12.58 -17.40
C ALA A 242 -19.06 -12.16 -15.99
N SER A 243 -20.30 -12.46 -15.61
CA SER A 243 -20.75 -12.36 -14.24
C SER A 243 -20.28 -13.60 -13.47
N SER A 244 -20.03 -13.45 -12.17
CA SER A 244 -19.83 -14.58 -11.26
C SER A 244 -20.98 -15.61 -11.30
N SER A 245 -22.21 -15.15 -11.61
CA SER A 245 -23.39 -16.01 -11.78
C SER A 245 -23.31 -16.95 -12.99
N ASP A 246 -22.43 -16.65 -13.95
CA ASP A 246 -22.24 -17.50 -15.11
C ASP A 246 -21.29 -18.68 -14.85
N PHE A 247 -20.69 -18.78 -13.66
CA PHE A 247 -19.83 -19.88 -13.26
C PHE A 247 -20.58 -20.78 -12.27
N PRO A 248 -20.66 -22.09 -12.52
CA PRO A 248 -21.36 -22.99 -11.61
C PRO A 248 -20.55 -23.19 -10.33
N ARG A 249 -21.23 -23.33 -9.19
CA ARG A 249 -20.59 -23.88 -7.98
C ARG A 249 -20.08 -25.29 -8.27
N LEU A 250 -18.85 -25.58 -7.84
CA LEU A 250 -18.27 -26.92 -7.91
C LEU A 250 -18.44 -27.70 -6.61
N ALA A 251 -18.39 -29.03 -6.72
CA ALA A 251 -18.41 -29.91 -5.56
C ALA A 251 -17.06 -29.96 -4.84
N ASP A 252 -15.99 -29.90 -5.61
CA ASP A 252 -14.59 -29.88 -5.16
C ASP A 252 -13.92 -28.59 -5.67
N PRO A 253 -12.88 -28.08 -4.99
CA PRO A 253 -12.11 -26.93 -5.45
C PRO A 253 -11.61 -27.09 -6.90
N ILE A 254 -11.66 -26.02 -7.71
CA ILE A 254 -11.21 -26.05 -9.11
C ILE A 254 -9.70 -26.36 -9.24
N ILE A 255 -8.92 -25.95 -8.24
CA ILE A 255 -7.53 -26.32 -7.99
C ILE A 255 -7.35 -26.58 -6.48
N GLU A 256 -6.26 -27.22 -6.09
CA GLU A 256 -6.01 -27.58 -4.68
C GLU A 256 -5.92 -26.34 -3.78
N THR A 257 -6.75 -26.30 -2.73
CA THR A 257 -6.74 -25.22 -1.73
C THR A 257 -5.58 -25.40 -0.74
N PRO A 258 -4.75 -24.37 -0.50
CA PRO A 258 -3.70 -24.43 0.49
C PRO A 258 -4.23 -24.78 1.88
N ALA A 259 -3.46 -25.58 2.64
CA ALA A 259 -3.88 -26.09 3.94
C ALA A 259 -4.22 -24.99 4.97
N ALA A 260 -3.53 -23.85 4.91
CA ALA A 260 -3.81 -22.69 5.75
C ALA A 260 -5.23 -22.14 5.47
N ASP A 261 -5.58 -21.97 4.20
CA ASP A 261 -6.90 -21.48 3.77
C ASP A 261 -8.01 -22.49 4.11
N VAL A 262 -7.76 -23.79 3.93
CA VAL A 262 -8.69 -24.85 4.40
C VAL A 262 -8.92 -24.79 5.91
N GLY A 263 -7.88 -24.47 6.69
CA GLY A 263 -7.98 -24.33 8.14
C GLY A 263 -8.92 -23.22 8.60
N PHE A 264 -8.99 -22.10 7.85
CA PHE A 264 -9.85 -20.96 8.16
C PHE A 264 -11.25 -21.06 7.52
N PHE A 265 -11.31 -21.51 6.26
CA PHE A 265 -12.49 -21.34 5.40
C PHE A 265 -13.01 -22.67 4.81
N GLY A 266 -12.33 -23.79 5.08
CA GLY A 266 -12.60 -25.05 4.39
C GLY A 266 -12.35 -24.95 2.89
N ASP A 267 -13.15 -25.67 2.10
CA ASP A 267 -13.01 -25.72 0.64
C ASP A 267 -13.74 -24.59 -0.10
N GLU A 268 -14.29 -23.61 0.62
CA GLU A 268 -15.14 -22.55 0.03
C GLU A 268 -14.40 -21.66 -0.95
N VAL A 269 -13.10 -21.40 -0.71
CA VAL A 269 -12.27 -20.49 -1.53
C VAL A 269 -12.19 -20.97 -2.98
N GLY A 270 -12.12 -22.29 -3.21
CA GLY A 270 -11.95 -22.88 -4.54
C GLY A 270 -13.22 -23.41 -5.19
N THR A 271 -14.34 -23.45 -4.48
CA THR A 271 -15.61 -24.05 -4.96
C THR A 271 -16.61 -23.03 -5.50
N PHE A 272 -16.43 -21.75 -5.15
CA PHE A 272 -17.20 -20.61 -5.65
C PHE A 272 -16.27 -19.58 -6.27
N VAL A 273 -16.51 -19.18 -7.52
CA VAL A 273 -15.72 -18.13 -8.19
C VAL A 273 -15.78 -16.79 -7.43
N GLN A 274 -16.89 -16.56 -6.74
CA GLN A 274 -17.13 -15.43 -5.86
C GLN A 274 -16.09 -15.29 -4.74
N ASN A 275 -15.63 -16.43 -4.22
CA ASN A 275 -14.87 -16.52 -2.96
C ASN A 275 -13.36 -16.53 -3.15
N ILE A 276 -12.86 -16.42 -4.38
CA ILE A 276 -11.44 -16.59 -4.68
C ILE A 276 -10.56 -15.54 -3.99
N THR A 277 -11.14 -14.43 -3.50
CA THR A 277 -10.47 -13.36 -2.74
C THR A 277 -10.61 -13.49 -1.21
N MET A 278 -11.14 -14.61 -0.69
CA MET A 278 -11.20 -14.90 0.75
C MET A 278 -9.81 -15.06 1.38
N THR A 279 -8.86 -15.61 0.63
CA THR A 279 -7.49 -15.81 1.07
C THR A 279 -6.73 -14.47 1.13
N THR A 280 -5.67 -14.41 1.93
CA THR A 280 -4.69 -13.32 1.92
C THR A 280 -3.74 -13.39 0.72
N ASP A 281 -3.66 -14.54 0.05
CA ASP A 281 -2.70 -14.82 -1.01
C ASP A 281 -3.26 -14.53 -2.40
N PHE A 282 -2.91 -13.35 -2.92
CA PHE A 282 -3.39 -12.94 -4.23
C PHE A 282 -2.83 -13.78 -5.39
N ALA A 283 -1.64 -14.37 -5.24
CA ALA A 283 -1.12 -15.27 -6.27
C ALA A 283 -2.02 -16.50 -6.39
N TYR A 284 -2.45 -17.08 -5.27
CA TYR A 284 -3.45 -18.15 -5.26
C TYR A 284 -4.83 -17.69 -5.77
N SER A 285 -5.29 -16.49 -5.40
CA SER A 285 -6.53 -15.89 -5.95
C SER A 285 -6.47 -15.76 -7.48
N ALA A 286 -5.31 -15.37 -8.02
CA ALA A 286 -5.10 -15.24 -9.46
C ALA A 286 -5.07 -16.60 -10.16
N ASP A 287 -4.42 -17.61 -9.58
CA ASP A 287 -4.43 -18.98 -10.12
C ASP A 287 -5.86 -19.54 -10.19
N LEU A 288 -6.67 -19.27 -9.15
CA LEU A 288 -8.10 -19.59 -9.15
C LEU A 288 -8.83 -18.86 -10.30
N ALA A 289 -8.62 -17.55 -10.45
CA ALA A 289 -9.23 -16.76 -11.52
C ALA A 289 -8.88 -17.30 -12.91
N VAL A 290 -7.60 -17.63 -13.13
CA VAL A 290 -7.12 -18.25 -14.38
C VAL A 290 -7.80 -19.58 -14.63
N ALA A 291 -7.89 -20.46 -13.63
CA ALA A 291 -8.53 -21.77 -13.76
C ALA A 291 -10.03 -21.65 -14.10
N TRP A 292 -10.75 -20.76 -13.41
CA TRP A 292 -12.17 -20.49 -13.69
C TRP A 292 -12.38 -19.92 -15.09
N TRP A 293 -11.57 -18.94 -15.49
CA TRP A 293 -11.65 -18.34 -16.82
C TRP A 293 -11.35 -19.35 -17.92
N GLN A 294 -10.27 -20.12 -17.76
CA GLN A 294 -9.86 -21.15 -18.72
C GLN A 294 -10.93 -22.24 -18.87
N GLN A 295 -11.53 -22.69 -17.77
CA GLN A 295 -12.62 -23.67 -17.81
C GLN A 295 -13.82 -23.17 -18.64
N ARG A 296 -14.13 -21.87 -18.52
CA ARG A 296 -15.26 -21.25 -19.23
C ARG A 296 -14.96 -20.97 -20.70
N THR A 297 -13.82 -20.36 -20.99
CA THR A 297 -13.54 -19.74 -22.30
C THR A 297 -12.48 -20.47 -23.12
N GLY A 298 -11.68 -21.32 -22.47
CA GLY A 298 -10.47 -21.91 -23.06
C GLY A 298 -9.27 -20.96 -23.13
N VAL A 299 -9.41 -19.71 -22.68
CA VAL A 299 -8.34 -18.69 -22.68
C VAL A 299 -7.60 -18.73 -21.36
N THR A 300 -6.27 -18.64 -21.40
CA THR A 300 -5.41 -18.51 -20.22
C THR A 300 -4.85 -17.09 -20.19
N PRO A 301 -5.26 -16.25 -19.22
CA PRO A 301 -4.75 -14.89 -19.10
C PRO A 301 -3.23 -14.85 -18.80
N ASP A 302 -2.54 -13.86 -19.35
CA ASP A 302 -1.13 -13.56 -19.04
C ASP A 302 -0.98 -12.79 -17.71
N ALA A 303 -2.01 -12.03 -17.33
CA ALA A 303 -2.06 -11.25 -16.11
C ALA A 303 -3.47 -11.27 -15.50
N VAL A 304 -3.53 -11.21 -14.18
CA VAL A 304 -4.76 -11.02 -13.41
C VAL A 304 -4.64 -9.76 -12.58
N VAL A 305 -5.60 -8.85 -12.75
CA VAL A 305 -5.70 -7.61 -11.98
C VAL A 305 -6.98 -7.70 -11.17
N ALA A 306 -6.93 -7.43 -9.86
CA ALA A 306 -8.13 -7.21 -9.07
C ALA A 306 -8.24 -5.74 -8.70
N ILE A 307 -9.43 -5.17 -8.91
CA ILE A 307 -9.78 -3.85 -8.42
C ILE A 307 -11.12 -3.88 -7.72
N ASP A 308 -11.32 -2.91 -6.85
CA ASP A 308 -12.63 -2.60 -6.29
C ASP A 308 -13.23 -1.32 -6.91
N PRO A 309 -14.52 -1.03 -6.68
CA PRO A 309 -15.20 0.09 -7.35
C PRO A 309 -14.67 1.47 -6.91
N LEU A 310 -13.99 1.59 -5.77
CA LEU A 310 -13.40 2.86 -5.35
C LEU A 310 -12.14 3.20 -6.17
N VAL A 311 -11.47 2.21 -6.79
CA VAL A 311 -10.47 2.47 -7.83
C VAL A 311 -11.11 3.19 -9.02
N ILE A 312 -12.27 2.73 -9.48
CA ILE A 312 -13.01 3.36 -10.59
C ILE A 312 -13.43 4.79 -10.20
N ARG A 313 -13.92 4.99 -8.98
CA ARG A 313 -14.27 6.32 -8.46
C ARG A 313 -13.10 7.31 -8.55
N SER A 314 -11.89 6.89 -8.18
CA SER A 314 -10.70 7.75 -8.27
C SER A 314 -10.33 8.11 -9.71
N VAL A 315 -10.53 7.19 -10.66
CA VAL A 315 -10.34 7.47 -12.09
C VAL A 315 -11.41 8.46 -12.59
N ILE A 316 -12.68 8.27 -12.23
CA ILE A 316 -13.78 9.19 -12.60
C ILE A 316 -13.52 10.62 -12.09
N ALA A 317 -12.89 10.75 -10.91
CA ALA A 317 -12.57 12.06 -10.34
C ALA A 317 -11.62 12.87 -11.23
N VAL A 318 -10.66 12.22 -11.90
CA VAL A 318 -9.70 12.89 -12.79
C VAL A 318 -10.17 12.98 -14.24
N THR A 319 -11.21 12.23 -14.64
CA THR A 319 -11.84 12.40 -15.96
C THR A 319 -12.89 13.51 -16.01
N GLY A 320 -13.33 14.03 -14.86
CA GLY A 320 -14.42 15.01 -14.78
C GLY A 320 -15.82 14.41 -14.93
N GLY A 321 -15.97 13.12 -14.60
CA GLY A 321 -17.21 12.36 -14.76
C GLY A 321 -17.17 11.39 -15.95
N VAL A 322 -18.12 10.46 -15.99
CA VAL A 322 -18.25 9.48 -17.08
C VAL A 322 -19.70 9.48 -17.58
N PRO A 323 -19.94 9.69 -18.89
CA PRO A 323 -21.28 9.58 -19.44
C PRO A 323 -21.73 8.12 -19.45
N LEU A 324 -22.93 7.85 -18.94
CA LEU A 324 -23.55 6.53 -18.96
C LEU A 324 -24.47 6.37 -20.19
N PRO A 325 -24.79 5.13 -20.60
CA PRO A 325 -25.66 4.87 -21.76
C PRO A 325 -27.06 5.47 -21.67
N ASP A 326 -27.57 5.72 -20.46
CA ASP A 326 -28.88 6.32 -20.22
C ASP A 326 -28.88 7.87 -20.33
N GLY A 327 -27.72 8.46 -20.62
CA GLY A 327 -27.53 9.90 -20.78
C GLY A 327 -27.23 10.65 -19.48
N THR A 328 -27.15 9.95 -18.35
CA THR A 328 -26.65 10.53 -17.09
C THR A 328 -25.13 10.64 -17.11
N VAL A 329 -24.56 11.42 -16.19
CA VAL A 329 -23.11 11.51 -15.99
C VAL A 329 -22.82 11.04 -14.58
N LEU A 330 -22.06 9.96 -14.46
CA LEU A 330 -21.58 9.45 -13.19
C LEU A 330 -20.40 10.29 -12.73
N THR A 331 -20.51 10.90 -11.56
CA THR A 331 -19.43 11.65 -10.91
C THR A 331 -18.80 10.84 -9.79
N ALA A 332 -17.61 11.22 -9.33
CA ALA A 332 -16.98 10.59 -8.18
C ALA A 332 -17.77 10.80 -6.87
N ASP A 333 -18.55 11.88 -6.77
CA ASP A 333 -19.37 12.18 -5.60
C ASP A 333 -20.62 11.30 -5.54
N ASP A 334 -21.27 11.09 -6.70
CA ASP A 334 -22.49 10.28 -6.79
C ASP A 334 -22.20 8.77 -6.89
N PHE A 335 -20.93 8.39 -7.02
CA PHE A 335 -20.50 7.02 -7.32
C PHE A 335 -21.00 6.00 -6.29
N VAL A 336 -20.81 6.29 -5.00
CA VAL A 336 -21.19 5.34 -3.94
C VAL A 336 -22.70 5.15 -3.89
N GLU A 337 -23.48 6.23 -3.96
CA GLU A 337 -24.94 6.15 -3.95
C GLU A 337 -25.43 5.34 -5.17
N THR A 338 -24.88 5.64 -6.35
CA THR A 338 -25.30 5.05 -7.63
C THR A 338 -24.93 3.56 -7.74
N LEU A 339 -23.84 3.11 -7.14
CA LEU A 339 -23.34 1.72 -7.30
C LEU A 339 -23.61 0.83 -6.08
N PHE A 340 -23.64 1.38 -4.87
CA PHE A 340 -23.69 0.61 -3.63
C PHE A 340 -24.91 0.88 -2.75
N VAL A 341 -25.80 1.80 -3.14
CA VAL A 341 -26.97 2.17 -2.35
C VAL A 341 -28.27 2.01 -3.13
N ASP A 342 -28.45 2.75 -4.22
CA ASP A 342 -29.67 2.74 -5.03
C ASP A 342 -29.96 1.38 -5.69
N PRO A 343 -28.98 0.70 -6.30
CA PRO A 343 -29.21 -0.60 -6.95
C PRO A 343 -29.70 -1.65 -5.97
N TYR A 344 -29.23 -1.62 -4.73
CA TYR A 344 -29.55 -2.62 -3.72
C TYR A 344 -30.98 -2.46 -3.18
N ARG A 345 -31.58 -1.29 -3.37
CA ARG A 345 -32.98 -1.02 -3.00
C ARG A 345 -33.96 -1.23 -4.15
N THR A 346 -33.49 -1.10 -5.39
CA THR A 346 -34.37 -0.93 -6.56
C THR A 346 -34.20 -1.97 -7.66
N LEU A 347 -33.05 -2.64 -7.72
CA LEU A 347 -32.68 -3.55 -8.80
C LEU A 347 -32.51 -4.99 -8.30
N ASP A 348 -32.78 -5.96 -9.18
CA ASP A 348 -32.42 -7.37 -8.95
C ASP A 348 -30.91 -7.60 -9.12
N GLU A 349 -30.40 -8.75 -8.67
CA GLU A 349 -28.96 -9.07 -8.68
C GLU A 349 -28.32 -9.02 -10.09
N ARG A 350 -29.06 -9.46 -11.11
CA ARG A 350 -28.59 -9.41 -12.50
C ARG A 350 -28.50 -7.96 -12.97
N GLN A 351 -29.50 -7.15 -12.70
CA GLN A 351 -29.50 -5.72 -13.04
C GLN A 351 -28.40 -4.95 -12.30
N GLN A 352 -28.11 -5.29 -11.04
CA GLN A 352 -26.98 -4.71 -10.29
C GLN A 352 -25.63 -5.02 -10.95
N THR A 353 -25.46 -6.26 -11.43
CA THR A 353 -24.25 -6.66 -12.16
C THR A 353 -24.15 -5.96 -13.51
N GLU A 354 -25.25 -5.89 -14.26
CA GLU A 354 -25.33 -5.18 -15.55
C GLU A 354 -24.97 -3.69 -15.41
N LEU A 355 -25.41 -3.04 -14.32
CA LEU A 355 -25.01 -1.66 -14.03
C LEU A 355 -23.50 -1.54 -13.77
N GLN A 356 -22.92 -2.42 -12.96
CA GLN A 356 -21.47 -2.42 -12.68
C GLN A 356 -20.64 -2.65 -13.94
N GLU A 357 -21.06 -3.61 -14.79
CA GLU A 357 -20.41 -3.89 -16.07
C GLU A 357 -20.53 -2.69 -17.03
N ALA A 358 -21.70 -2.06 -17.11
CA ALA A 358 -21.92 -0.87 -17.94
C ALA A 358 -21.10 0.33 -17.47
N VAL A 359 -21.00 0.57 -16.16
CA VAL A 359 -20.15 1.63 -15.58
C VAL A 359 -18.69 1.35 -15.89
N THR A 360 -18.23 0.12 -15.70
CA THR A 360 -16.84 -0.28 -16.01
C THR A 360 -16.50 -0.06 -17.48
N ALA A 361 -17.38 -0.52 -18.39
CA ALA A 361 -17.19 -0.35 -19.82
C ALA A 361 -17.21 1.12 -20.22
N ALA A 362 -18.15 1.92 -19.71
CA ALA A 362 -18.24 3.35 -19.98
C ALA A 362 -17.00 4.11 -19.45
N THR A 363 -16.52 3.78 -18.25
CA THR A 363 -15.29 4.37 -17.71
C THR A 363 -14.09 4.01 -18.57
N PHE A 364 -13.96 2.75 -18.98
CA PHE A 364 -12.89 2.30 -19.86
C PHE A 364 -12.92 3.01 -21.22
N GLU A 365 -14.07 3.06 -21.87
CA GLU A 365 -14.27 3.77 -23.15
C GLU A 365 -13.99 5.26 -23.03
N HIS A 366 -14.38 5.88 -21.92
CA HIS A 366 -14.13 7.30 -21.67
C HIS A 366 -12.65 7.56 -21.43
N VAL A 367 -11.98 6.72 -20.64
CA VAL A 367 -10.53 6.78 -20.44
C VAL A 367 -9.79 6.68 -21.77
N LEU A 368 -10.17 5.75 -22.65
CA LEU A 368 -9.54 5.57 -23.97
C LEU A 368 -9.67 6.80 -24.90
N GLN A 369 -10.61 7.71 -24.64
CA GLN A 369 -10.71 8.97 -25.39
C GLN A 369 -9.55 9.93 -25.06
N GLY A 370 -8.76 9.64 -24.02
CA GLY A 370 -7.62 10.42 -23.59
C GLY A 370 -8.01 11.66 -22.79
N GLY A 371 -7.07 12.62 -22.67
CA GLY A 371 -7.30 13.88 -21.96
C GLY A 371 -6.95 13.87 -20.47
N ILE A 372 -6.44 12.74 -19.95
CA ILE A 372 -5.89 12.61 -18.60
C ILE A 372 -4.37 12.67 -18.71
N SER A 373 -3.74 13.58 -17.97
CA SER A 373 -2.28 13.67 -17.94
C SER A 373 -1.67 12.45 -17.20
N PRO A 374 -0.42 12.06 -17.52
CA PRO A 374 0.29 11.03 -16.75
C PRO A 374 0.29 11.28 -15.23
N LEU A 375 0.37 12.54 -14.82
CA LEU A 375 0.38 12.92 -13.40
C LEU A 375 -0.99 12.79 -12.72
N ASP A 376 -2.07 13.02 -13.46
CA ASP A 376 -3.42 12.79 -12.96
C ASP A 376 -3.72 11.29 -12.79
N TRP A 377 -3.19 10.44 -13.69
CA TRP A 377 -3.23 8.99 -13.51
C TRP A 377 -2.52 8.53 -12.24
N ILE A 378 -1.29 9.00 -12.03
CA ILE A 378 -0.52 8.69 -10.82
C ILE A 378 -1.29 9.15 -9.59
N GLY A 379 -1.81 10.39 -9.60
CA GLY A 379 -2.62 10.93 -8.51
C GLY A 379 -3.88 10.11 -8.21
N ALA A 380 -4.61 9.68 -9.25
CA ALA A 380 -5.82 8.88 -9.11
C ALA A 380 -5.57 7.48 -8.54
N LEU A 381 -4.42 6.87 -8.86
CA LEU A 381 -4.11 5.49 -8.44
C LEU A 381 -3.31 5.40 -7.14
N THR A 382 -2.66 6.49 -6.70
CA THR A 382 -1.81 6.49 -5.51
C THR A 382 -2.56 6.03 -4.26
N GLU A 383 -3.69 6.66 -3.93
CA GLU A 383 -4.46 6.30 -2.74
C GLU A 383 -5.06 4.89 -2.84
N PRO A 384 -5.72 4.46 -3.93
CA PRO A 384 -6.20 3.09 -4.04
C PRO A 384 -5.12 2.01 -3.92
N VAL A 385 -3.93 2.24 -4.48
CA VAL A 385 -2.77 1.35 -4.34
C VAL A 385 -2.32 1.29 -2.88
N GLN A 386 -2.17 2.45 -2.22
CA GLN A 386 -1.84 2.52 -0.78
C GLN A 386 -2.91 1.94 0.13
N GLU A 387 -4.17 1.90 -0.29
CA GLU A 387 -5.26 1.25 0.44
C GLU A 387 -5.34 -0.26 0.16
N GLY A 388 -4.56 -0.78 -0.80
CA GLY A 388 -4.57 -2.20 -1.19
C GLY A 388 -5.79 -2.60 -2.00
N ARG A 389 -6.39 -1.66 -2.73
CA ARG A 389 -7.58 -1.86 -3.57
C ARG A 389 -7.24 -2.35 -4.97
N LEU A 390 -5.96 -2.40 -5.31
CA LEU A 390 -5.46 -2.93 -6.57
C LEU A 390 -4.49 -4.07 -6.26
N SER A 391 -4.65 -5.20 -6.92
CA SER A 391 -3.70 -6.31 -6.87
C SER A 391 -3.38 -6.81 -8.27
N LEU A 392 -2.13 -7.21 -8.50
CA LEU A 392 -1.62 -7.66 -9.79
C LEU A 392 -0.87 -8.99 -9.62
N SER A 393 -1.17 -9.93 -10.50
CA SER A 393 -0.44 -11.18 -10.65
C SER A 393 -0.09 -11.37 -12.12
N LEU A 394 1.14 -11.79 -12.39
CA LEU A 394 1.67 -12.02 -13.73
C LEU A 394 2.00 -13.50 -13.88
N SER A 395 1.63 -14.08 -15.03
CA SER A 395 1.91 -15.49 -15.35
C SER A 395 3.39 -15.79 -15.58
N ASP A 396 4.17 -14.80 -16.06
CA ASP A 396 5.62 -14.93 -16.19
C ASP A 396 6.27 -14.75 -14.81
N PRO A 397 6.90 -15.79 -14.23
CA PRO A 397 7.54 -15.70 -12.92
C PRO A 397 8.72 -14.73 -12.89
N THR A 398 9.34 -14.41 -14.04
CA THR A 398 10.42 -13.41 -14.12
C THR A 398 9.84 -12.01 -14.01
N ALA A 399 8.76 -11.71 -14.72
CA ALA A 399 8.03 -10.46 -14.60
C ALA A 399 7.32 -10.34 -13.24
N GLY A 400 6.79 -11.43 -12.70
CA GLY A 400 6.22 -11.48 -11.35
C GLY A 400 7.26 -11.20 -10.25
N ALA A 401 8.50 -11.65 -10.44
CA ALA A 401 9.61 -11.29 -9.55
C ALA A 401 10.10 -9.83 -9.72
N LEU A 402 9.81 -9.20 -10.87
CA LEU A 402 10.03 -7.77 -11.11
C LEU A 402 8.91 -6.90 -10.52
N VAL A 403 7.77 -7.48 -10.13
CA VAL A 403 6.86 -6.84 -9.15
C VAL A 403 7.54 -6.92 -7.79
N SER A 404 8.63 -6.16 -7.62
CA SER A 404 9.27 -5.96 -6.32
C SER A 404 8.39 -5.16 -5.38
N ASP A 405 7.29 -4.56 -5.89
CA ASP A 405 6.34 -3.79 -5.11
C ASP A 405 5.30 -4.71 -4.42
N PRO A 406 5.48 -5.01 -3.13
CA PRO A 406 4.54 -5.82 -2.36
C PRO A 406 3.17 -5.13 -2.22
N VAL A 407 3.06 -3.84 -2.54
CA VAL A 407 1.80 -3.09 -2.48
C VAL A 407 0.79 -3.61 -3.49
N LEU A 408 1.24 -4.14 -4.64
CA LEU A 408 0.38 -4.77 -5.65
C LEU A 408 0.19 -6.27 -5.46
N GLY A 409 0.92 -6.92 -4.55
CA GLY A 409 0.82 -8.36 -4.30
C GLY A 409 -0.39 -8.80 -3.46
N GLY A 410 -1.32 -7.88 -3.18
CA GLY A 410 -2.50 -8.12 -2.35
C GLY A 410 -2.21 -8.24 -0.84
N SER A 411 -3.25 -8.53 -0.05
CA SER A 411 -3.25 -8.41 1.41
C SER A 411 -2.06 -9.10 2.12
N GLY A 412 -1.73 -10.34 1.73
CA GLY A 412 -0.65 -11.10 2.33
C GLY A 412 0.75 -10.57 1.98
N ALA A 413 0.99 -10.18 0.73
CA ALA A 413 2.27 -9.59 0.32
C ALA A 413 2.50 -8.24 1.01
N ARG A 414 1.44 -7.43 1.13
CA ARG A 414 1.46 -6.16 1.86
C ARG A 414 1.81 -6.34 3.32
N HIS A 415 1.20 -7.32 3.99
CA HIS A 415 1.54 -7.64 5.38
C HIS A 415 2.98 -8.13 5.52
N ALA A 416 3.46 -8.93 4.56
CA ALA A 416 4.83 -9.43 4.58
C ALA A 416 5.91 -8.37 4.39
N ALA A 417 5.60 -7.28 3.70
CA ALA A 417 6.50 -6.17 3.48
C ALA A 417 6.36 -5.01 4.47
N ALA A 418 5.28 -5.01 5.26
CA ALA A 418 5.08 -4.02 6.30
C ALA A 418 6.18 -4.12 7.39
N PRO A 419 6.34 -3.08 8.24
CA PRO A 419 7.28 -3.12 9.36
C PRO A 419 7.14 -4.40 10.21
N GLY A 420 8.24 -4.82 10.85
CA GLY A 420 8.31 -6.10 11.56
C GLY A 420 7.35 -6.28 12.74
N ASP A 421 6.65 -5.22 13.15
CA ASP A 421 5.60 -5.17 14.17
C ASP A 421 4.20 -4.87 13.61
N ALA A 422 4.01 -5.00 12.30
CA ALA A 422 2.72 -4.82 11.65
C ALA A 422 1.73 -5.96 11.95
N PHE A 423 0.54 -5.58 12.37
CA PHE A 423 -0.62 -6.45 12.50
C PHE A 423 -1.59 -6.20 11.35
N ALA A 424 -2.41 -7.18 11.01
CA ALA A 424 -3.43 -7.02 9.99
C ALA A 424 -4.80 -7.53 10.44
N VAL A 425 -5.86 -6.79 10.10
CA VAL A 425 -7.26 -7.11 10.39
C VAL A 425 -8.00 -7.47 9.11
N TRP A 426 -8.28 -8.75 8.92
CA TRP A 426 -8.94 -9.28 7.72
C TRP A 426 -10.41 -9.61 7.98
N LEU A 427 -11.28 -9.17 7.08
CA LEU A 427 -12.73 -9.33 7.20
C LEU A 427 -13.27 -10.16 6.04
N ASN A 428 -14.05 -11.21 6.37
CA ASN A 428 -14.82 -11.98 5.40
C ASN A 428 -16.29 -12.02 5.85
N ASP A 429 -17.19 -11.60 4.97
CA ASP A 429 -18.63 -11.74 5.18
C ASP A 429 -19.03 -13.22 5.19
N THR A 430 -19.92 -13.58 6.12
CA THR A 430 -20.51 -14.93 6.24
C THR A 430 -22.01 -14.95 5.97
N GLY A 431 -22.63 -13.79 5.70
CA GLY A 431 -24.06 -13.65 5.45
C GLY A 431 -24.48 -13.98 4.02
N GLY A 432 -23.56 -13.91 3.06
CA GLY A 432 -23.84 -14.20 1.64
C GLY A 432 -24.75 -13.15 1.00
N GLY A 433 -24.62 -11.91 1.46
CA GLY A 433 -25.41 -10.78 1.00
C GLY A 433 -24.66 -9.46 1.18
N LYS A 434 -25.18 -8.38 0.62
CA LYS A 434 -24.55 -7.06 0.56
C LYS A 434 -24.73 -6.22 1.83
N MET A 435 -24.96 -6.87 2.98
CA MET A 435 -25.15 -6.16 4.25
C MET A 435 -23.88 -5.43 4.73
N GLY A 436 -22.71 -5.71 4.15
CA GLY A 436 -21.46 -5.00 4.44
C GLY A 436 -21.50 -3.50 4.17
N THR A 437 -22.41 -3.01 3.32
CA THR A 437 -22.68 -1.56 3.15
C THR A 437 -23.05 -0.87 4.47
N PHE A 438 -23.59 -1.60 5.45
CA PHE A 438 -24.00 -1.09 6.75
C PHE A 438 -23.01 -1.44 7.86
N LEU A 439 -21.81 -1.93 7.54
CA LEU A 439 -20.81 -2.28 8.53
C LEU A 439 -19.81 -1.13 8.72
N THR A 440 -19.76 -0.58 9.93
CA THR A 440 -18.65 0.31 10.32
C THR A 440 -17.66 -0.41 11.20
N THR A 441 -16.37 -0.11 11.02
CA THR A 441 -15.27 -0.78 11.71
C THR A 441 -14.32 0.26 12.33
N ALA A 442 -13.93 0.03 13.57
CA ALA A 442 -12.86 0.77 14.24
C ALA A 442 -11.85 -0.19 14.85
N ILE A 443 -10.55 0.12 14.74
CA ILE A 443 -9.44 -0.71 15.19
C ILE A 443 -8.58 0.10 16.15
N GLN A 444 -8.35 -0.43 17.34
CA GLN A 444 -7.55 0.22 18.37
C GLN A 444 -6.40 -0.72 18.80
N PRO A 445 -5.15 -0.43 18.40
CA PRO A 445 -3.99 -1.12 18.94
C PRO A 445 -3.69 -0.64 20.36
N GLN A 446 -3.35 -1.58 21.23
CA GLN A 446 -2.99 -1.32 22.61
C GLN A 446 -1.78 -2.17 23.00
N ILE A 447 -0.86 -1.59 23.77
CA ILE A 447 0.33 -2.29 24.26
C ILE A 447 0.37 -2.28 25.79
N SER A 448 0.91 -3.34 26.37
CA SER A 448 1.13 -3.45 27.81
C SER A 448 2.42 -4.22 28.10
N VAL A 449 3.29 -3.64 28.93
CA VAL A 449 4.55 -4.26 29.35
C VAL A 449 4.50 -4.49 30.86
N CYS A 450 3.70 -5.47 31.27
CA CYS A 450 3.45 -5.76 32.68
C CYS A 450 4.03 -7.09 33.14
N ARG A 451 4.56 -7.87 32.19
CA ARG A 451 5.07 -9.19 32.46
C ARG A 451 6.45 -9.11 33.12
N ALA A 452 6.71 -10.02 34.05
CA ALA A 452 8.01 -10.11 34.72
C ALA A 452 9.15 -10.52 33.77
N ASP A 453 8.82 -11.14 32.63
CA ASP A 453 9.78 -11.50 31.58
C ASP A 453 10.07 -10.33 30.61
N GLY A 454 9.42 -9.19 30.78
CA GLY A 454 9.62 -7.99 29.95
C GLY A 454 9.01 -8.09 28.55
N LEU A 455 8.30 -9.17 28.22
CA LEU A 455 7.61 -9.30 26.95
C LEU A 455 6.43 -8.33 26.89
N THR A 456 6.21 -7.74 25.71
CA THR A 456 5.08 -6.86 25.43
C THR A 456 3.86 -7.69 25.04
N ASP A 457 2.75 -7.48 25.73
CA ASP A 457 1.43 -7.93 25.31
C ASP A 457 0.80 -6.85 24.41
N VAL A 458 0.32 -7.25 23.24
CA VAL A 458 -0.39 -6.40 22.28
C VAL A 458 -1.84 -6.85 22.22
N THR A 459 -2.77 -5.90 22.28
CA THR A 459 -4.19 -6.14 22.06
C THR A 459 -4.66 -5.33 20.87
N ILE A 460 -5.25 -5.99 19.88
CA ILE A 460 -5.93 -5.36 18.76
C ILE A 460 -7.44 -5.44 19.03
N SER A 461 -8.02 -4.32 19.45
CA SER A 461 -9.47 -4.23 19.69
C SER A 461 -10.18 -3.83 18.40
N VAL A 462 -11.01 -4.72 17.87
CA VAL A 462 -11.82 -4.50 16.67
C VAL A 462 -13.26 -4.27 17.09
N THR A 463 -13.80 -3.08 16.79
CA THR A 463 -15.19 -2.70 17.06
C THR A 463 -15.97 -2.67 15.76
N LEU A 464 -17.03 -3.46 15.69
CA LEU A 464 -17.92 -3.59 14.54
C LEU A 464 -19.30 -3.07 14.93
N THR A 465 -19.92 -2.28 14.06
CA THR A 465 -21.30 -1.79 14.27
C THR A 465 -22.13 -2.03 13.02
N ASN A 466 -23.31 -2.63 13.19
CA ASN A 466 -24.33 -2.73 12.15
C ASN A 466 -25.18 -1.46 12.18
N THR A 467 -25.01 -0.59 11.19
CA THR A 467 -25.76 0.68 11.05
C THR A 467 -27.03 0.53 10.21
N ALA A 468 -27.41 -0.69 9.84
CA ALA A 468 -28.59 -0.95 9.03
C ALA A 468 -29.86 -0.47 9.76
N PRO A 469 -30.89 -0.06 9.02
CA PRO A 469 -32.15 0.35 9.64
C PRO A 469 -32.80 -0.84 10.35
N ALA A 470 -33.64 -0.55 11.35
CA ALA A 470 -34.27 -1.60 12.17
C ALA A 470 -35.17 -2.56 11.37
N ASP A 471 -35.63 -2.15 10.18
CA ASP A 471 -36.41 -2.94 9.24
C ASP A 471 -35.55 -3.54 8.11
N ALA A 472 -34.22 -3.61 8.26
CA ALA A 472 -33.30 -4.16 7.25
C ALA A 472 -33.62 -5.60 6.82
N ALA A 473 -34.32 -6.37 7.66
CA ALA A 473 -34.84 -7.70 7.29
C ALA A 473 -35.84 -7.68 6.12
N SER A 474 -36.39 -6.51 5.78
CA SER A 474 -37.30 -6.30 4.63
C SER A 474 -36.59 -5.95 3.33
N LEU A 475 -35.27 -5.71 3.37
CA LEU A 475 -34.48 -5.51 2.16
C LEU A 475 -34.48 -6.78 1.29
N PRO A 476 -34.24 -6.66 -0.03
CA PRO A 476 -34.21 -7.81 -0.93
C PRO A 476 -33.25 -8.91 -0.48
N ASP A 477 -33.54 -10.17 -0.82
CA ASP A 477 -32.67 -11.31 -0.48
C ASP A 477 -31.24 -11.15 -1.02
N SER A 478 -31.08 -10.50 -2.18
CA SER A 478 -29.75 -10.16 -2.74
C SER A 478 -28.89 -9.25 -1.84
N VAL A 479 -29.53 -8.55 -0.90
CA VAL A 479 -28.89 -7.70 0.10
C VAL A 479 -28.75 -8.43 1.43
N THR A 480 -29.81 -9.08 1.91
CA THR A 480 -29.82 -9.71 3.24
C THR A 480 -29.21 -11.11 3.28
N GLY A 481 -28.96 -11.73 2.12
CA GLY A 481 -28.59 -13.14 2.00
C GLY A 481 -29.76 -14.11 2.27
N GLY A 482 -30.97 -13.60 2.52
CA GLY A 482 -32.20 -14.38 2.68
C GLY A 482 -32.20 -15.39 3.84
N GLY A 483 -31.18 -15.39 4.71
CA GLY A 483 -31.01 -16.41 5.74
C GLY A 483 -30.33 -17.70 5.29
N PHE A 484 -29.95 -17.82 4.02
CA PHE A 484 -29.48 -19.09 3.43
C PHE A 484 -28.14 -19.59 3.99
N PHE A 485 -27.34 -18.69 4.55
CA PHE A 485 -25.99 -18.96 5.06
C PHE A 485 -25.91 -18.96 6.60
N GLY A 486 -27.07 -19.04 7.28
CA GLY A 486 -27.13 -19.13 8.74
C GLY A 486 -27.02 -17.79 9.48
N VAL A 487 -27.00 -16.67 8.75
CA VAL A 487 -27.13 -15.30 9.28
C VAL A 487 -28.53 -14.80 8.99
N SER A 488 -29.27 -14.34 10.00
CA SER A 488 -30.66 -13.91 9.81
C SER A 488 -30.76 -12.69 8.88
N PRO A 489 -31.82 -12.54 8.07
CA PRO A 489 -31.99 -11.35 7.25
C PRO A 489 -31.91 -10.05 8.06
N GLY A 490 -31.06 -9.11 7.62
CA GLY A 490 -30.80 -7.84 8.31
C GLY A 490 -29.65 -7.88 9.32
N ASP A 491 -29.22 -9.07 9.76
CA ASP A 491 -28.01 -9.22 10.57
C ASP A 491 -26.76 -9.16 9.66
N ILE A 492 -25.63 -8.73 10.22
CA ILE A 492 -24.31 -8.80 9.57
C ILE A 492 -23.50 -9.89 10.26
N GLY A 493 -23.08 -10.90 9.50
CA GLY A 493 -22.14 -11.93 9.95
C GLY A 493 -20.76 -11.70 9.35
N THR A 494 -19.70 -11.69 10.17
CA THR A 494 -18.34 -11.42 9.71
C THR A 494 -17.34 -12.29 10.43
N ASN A 495 -16.51 -13.02 9.68
CA ASN A 495 -15.28 -13.59 10.18
C ASN A 495 -14.23 -12.49 10.29
N VAL A 496 -13.81 -12.21 11.52
CA VAL A 496 -12.79 -11.22 11.86
C VAL A 496 -11.52 -11.99 12.19
N SER A 497 -10.48 -11.80 11.38
CA SER A 497 -9.17 -12.41 11.60
C SER A 497 -8.15 -11.33 11.93
N VAL A 498 -7.33 -11.55 12.95
CA VAL A 498 -6.19 -10.69 13.25
C VAL A 498 -4.91 -11.50 13.12
N ALA A 499 -4.07 -11.08 12.17
CA ALA A 499 -2.76 -11.66 11.90
C ALA A 499 -1.69 -10.85 12.63
N ALA A 500 -0.87 -11.53 13.43
CA ALA A 500 0.23 -10.94 14.17
C ALA A 500 1.57 -11.11 13.44
N PRO A 501 2.59 -10.29 13.74
CA PRO A 501 3.92 -10.48 13.19
C PRO A 501 4.51 -11.86 13.51
N LYS A 502 5.46 -12.29 12.68
CA LYS A 502 6.08 -13.62 12.80
C LYS A 502 6.66 -13.83 14.21
N GLY A 503 6.33 -14.97 14.81
CA GLY A 503 6.82 -15.37 16.12
C GLY A 503 6.02 -14.86 17.32
N PHE A 504 5.02 -13.99 17.12
CA PHE A 504 4.07 -13.65 18.20
C PHE A 504 3.24 -14.88 18.61
N LEU A 505 2.82 -14.90 19.86
CA LEU A 505 1.99 -15.97 20.41
C LEU A 505 0.59 -15.45 20.68
N SER A 506 -0.44 -16.16 20.21
CA SER A 506 -1.84 -15.82 20.52
C SER A 506 -2.12 -16.02 22.02
N GLY A 507 -2.56 -14.94 22.67
CA GLY A 507 -3.11 -14.92 24.01
C GLY A 507 -4.63 -15.15 24.02
N GLY A 508 -5.23 -15.32 22.84
CA GLY A 508 -6.66 -15.54 22.66
C GLY A 508 -7.48 -14.27 22.44
N VAL A 509 -8.77 -14.49 22.23
CA VAL A 509 -9.74 -13.46 21.86
C VAL A 509 -10.87 -13.37 22.90
N THR A 510 -11.24 -12.14 23.26
CA THR A 510 -12.29 -11.85 24.25
C THR A 510 -13.28 -10.80 23.74
N ALA A 511 -14.52 -10.83 24.24
CA ALA A 511 -15.47 -9.71 24.14
C ALA A 511 -15.83 -9.26 25.57
N GLY A 512 -15.23 -8.16 26.03
CA GLY A 512 -15.30 -7.77 27.44
C GLY A 512 -14.70 -8.86 28.35
N ALA A 513 -15.51 -9.43 29.25
CA ALA A 513 -15.08 -10.50 30.15
C ALA A 513 -15.23 -11.92 29.55
N GLU A 514 -15.87 -12.07 28.39
CA GLU A 514 -16.13 -13.36 27.75
C GLU A 514 -14.94 -13.80 26.90
N ARG A 515 -14.46 -15.04 27.08
CA ARG A 515 -13.49 -15.67 26.16
C ARG A 515 -14.24 -16.33 25.01
N LEU A 516 -13.92 -15.93 23.78
CA LEU A 516 -14.58 -16.45 22.58
C LEU A 516 -13.91 -17.74 22.09
N LEU A 517 -14.69 -18.59 21.43
CA LEU A 517 -14.14 -19.71 20.64
C LEU A 517 -13.45 -19.13 19.42
N THR A 518 -12.20 -19.53 19.20
CA THR A 518 -11.36 -19.00 18.11
C THR A 518 -10.79 -20.12 17.27
N VAL A 519 -10.62 -19.84 15.98
CA VAL A 519 -9.75 -20.61 15.10
C VAL A 519 -8.38 -19.96 15.15
N GLU A 520 -7.35 -20.75 15.46
CA GLU A 520 -5.96 -20.30 15.49
C GLU A 520 -5.20 -21.08 14.43
N ALA A 521 -4.60 -20.38 13.48
CA ALA A 521 -3.76 -21.00 12.46
C ALA A 521 -2.62 -20.07 12.04
N ASP A 522 -1.60 -20.66 11.41
CA ASP A 522 -0.51 -19.93 10.80
C ASP A 522 -0.88 -19.64 9.35
N ASP A 523 -1.02 -18.36 9.00
CA ASP A 523 -1.19 -17.93 7.63
C ASP A 523 0.17 -17.52 7.06
N ARG A 524 0.84 -18.45 6.38
CA ARG A 524 2.11 -18.20 5.66
C ARG A 524 3.20 -17.54 6.54
N GLY A 525 3.26 -17.96 7.81
CA GLY A 525 4.19 -17.48 8.83
C GLY A 525 3.63 -16.40 9.74
N PHE A 526 2.39 -15.94 9.54
CA PHE A 526 1.69 -14.99 10.41
C PHE A 526 0.70 -15.71 11.33
N PRO A 527 0.99 -15.78 12.65
CA PRO A 527 0.06 -16.32 13.62
C PRO A 527 -1.25 -15.53 13.60
N THR A 528 -2.35 -16.21 13.31
CA THR A 528 -3.64 -15.56 13.04
C THR A 528 -4.75 -16.17 13.88
N SER A 529 -5.52 -15.31 14.53
CA SER A 529 -6.70 -15.67 15.31
C SER A 529 -7.96 -15.20 14.59
N LEU A 530 -8.94 -16.08 14.39
CA LEU A 530 -10.21 -15.80 13.73
C LEU A 530 -11.39 -16.05 14.67
N VAL A 531 -12.37 -15.14 14.64
CA VAL A 531 -13.67 -15.30 15.31
C VAL A 531 -14.81 -14.81 14.41
N ASN A 532 -15.96 -15.49 14.48
CA ASN A 532 -17.17 -15.04 13.81
C ASN A 532 -17.97 -14.09 14.72
N VAL A 533 -18.39 -12.95 14.17
CA VAL A 533 -19.19 -11.93 14.83
C VAL A 533 -20.49 -11.75 14.07
N VAL A 534 -21.63 -11.87 14.75
CA VAL A 534 -22.97 -11.59 14.19
C VAL A 534 -23.60 -10.42 14.94
N LEU A 535 -24.11 -9.44 14.20
CA LEU A 535 -24.69 -8.19 14.71
C LEU A 535 -26.07 -7.95 14.11
N ALA A 536 -27.09 -7.81 14.96
CA ALA A 536 -28.39 -7.32 14.53
C ALA A 536 -28.37 -5.81 14.24
N PRO A 537 -29.34 -5.25 13.50
CA PRO A 537 -29.41 -3.81 13.23
C PRO A 537 -29.27 -2.95 14.50
N GLY A 538 -28.39 -1.96 14.45
CA GLY A 538 -28.06 -1.06 15.55
C GLY A 538 -27.16 -1.64 16.64
N GLN A 539 -26.70 -2.89 16.53
CA GLN A 539 -25.77 -3.47 17.50
C GLN A 539 -24.31 -3.12 17.20
N THR A 540 -23.56 -2.92 18.27
CA THR A 540 -22.10 -2.77 18.27
C THR A 540 -21.47 -3.88 19.11
N ARG A 541 -20.37 -4.45 18.63
CA ARG A 541 -19.54 -5.38 19.41
C ARG A 541 -18.07 -5.07 19.25
N THR A 542 -17.35 -5.04 20.37
CA THR A 542 -15.89 -4.95 20.41
C THR A 542 -15.32 -6.32 20.77
N VAL A 543 -14.29 -6.71 20.03
CA VAL A 543 -13.57 -7.97 20.19
C VAL A 543 -12.07 -7.69 20.29
N ASP A 544 -11.45 -8.20 21.35
CA ASP A 544 -10.05 -7.96 21.69
C ASP A 544 -9.21 -9.19 21.34
N PHE A 545 -8.29 -9.03 20.38
CA PHE A 545 -7.35 -10.06 19.98
C PHE A 545 -6.02 -9.83 20.68
N ARG A 546 -5.58 -10.77 21.52
CA ARG A 546 -4.38 -10.62 22.34
C ARG A 546 -3.24 -11.43 21.78
N PHE A 547 -2.05 -10.83 21.76
CA PHE A 547 -0.81 -11.46 21.34
C PHE A 547 0.32 -11.09 22.29
N THR A 548 1.30 -11.97 22.44
CA THR A 548 2.52 -11.71 23.19
C THR A 548 3.71 -11.72 22.24
N SER A 549 4.53 -10.68 22.33
CA SER A 549 5.76 -10.55 21.54
C SER A 549 6.79 -11.65 21.84
N PRO A 550 7.61 -12.06 20.86
CA PRO A 550 8.62 -13.10 21.05
C PRO A 550 9.84 -12.62 21.85
N THR A 551 10.03 -11.31 21.99
CA THR A 551 11.20 -10.70 22.65
C THR A 551 10.78 -9.47 23.44
N ALA A 552 11.62 -9.03 24.39
CA ALA A 552 11.41 -7.83 25.19
C ALA A 552 11.77 -6.52 24.43
N ALA A 553 11.77 -6.56 23.10
CA ALA A 553 11.96 -5.36 22.28
C ALA A 553 10.73 -4.45 22.38
N THR A 554 10.94 -3.15 22.16
CA THR A 554 9.84 -2.20 21.94
C THR A 554 9.01 -2.66 20.75
N VAL A 555 7.69 -2.61 20.87
CA VAL A 555 6.74 -2.92 19.81
C VAL A 555 5.92 -1.67 19.53
N GLU A 556 5.85 -1.24 18.27
CA GLU A 556 5.08 -0.09 17.80
C GLU A 556 4.05 -0.56 16.75
N PRO A 557 2.92 -1.17 17.16
CA PRO A 557 2.01 -1.81 16.24
C PRO A 557 1.49 -0.87 15.15
N THR A 558 1.72 -1.25 13.90
CA THR A 558 1.04 -0.68 12.74
C THR A 558 -0.09 -1.61 12.29
N ILE A 559 -1.12 -1.06 11.64
CA ILE A 559 -2.34 -1.79 11.29
C ILE A 559 -2.59 -1.76 9.79
N LEU A 560 -2.63 -2.93 9.18
CA LEU A 560 -3.26 -3.16 7.88
C LEU A 560 -4.69 -3.66 8.08
N HIS A 561 -5.54 -3.48 7.07
CA HIS A 561 -6.90 -3.99 7.10
C HIS A 561 -7.42 -4.31 5.71
N THR A 562 -8.48 -5.12 5.62
CA THR A 562 -9.24 -5.34 4.39
C THR A 562 -9.74 -3.99 3.83
N PRO A 563 -9.64 -3.72 2.52
CA PRO A 563 -10.24 -2.53 1.92
C PRO A 563 -11.76 -2.52 2.09
N LEU A 564 -12.29 -1.45 2.68
CA LEU A 564 -13.72 -1.27 2.99
C LEU A 564 -14.34 -0.15 2.14
N ILE A 565 -15.68 -0.11 2.05
CA ILE A 565 -16.41 1.03 1.46
C ILE A 565 -16.12 2.29 2.28
N GLU A 566 -16.31 2.21 3.60
CA GLU A 566 -15.92 3.24 4.55
C GLU A 566 -14.59 2.88 5.20
N LYS A 567 -13.61 3.78 5.11
CA LYS A 567 -12.29 3.58 5.72
C LYS A 567 -12.44 3.38 7.24
N PRO A 568 -11.86 2.31 7.81
CA PRO A 568 -11.99 2.05 9.23
C PRO A 568 -11.22 3.11 10.03
N ALA A 569 -11.75 3.47 11.20
CA ALA A 569 -11.05 4.35 12.12
C ALA A 569 -9.94 3.57 12.84
N VAL A 570 -8.68 3.85 12.53
CA VAL A 570 -7.52 3.26 13.23
C VAL A 570 -7.02 4.25 14.29
N GLY A 571 -7.12 3.87 15.56
CA GLY A 571 -6.65 4.69 16.68
C GLY A 571 -5.13 4.66 16.83
N GLU A 572 -4.57 5.70 17.46
CA GLU A 572 -3.17 5.72 17.87
C GLU A 572 -2.87 4.61 18.87
N VAL A 573 -1.65 4.06 18.87
CA VAL A 573 -1.24 3.02 19.83
C VAL A 573 -1.35 3.56 21.26
N THR A 574 -2.12 2.88 22.10
CA THR A 574 -2.29 3.26 23.51
C THR A 574 -1.54 2.32 24.44
N SER A 575 -0.81 2.88 25.40
CA SER A 575 -0.21 2.09 26.49
C SER A 575 -1.24 1.87 27.59
N ILE A 576 -1.47 0.60 27.94
CA ILE A 576 -2.31 0.23 29.08
C ILE A 576 -1.42 0.06 30.31
N PRO A 577 -1.66 0.82 31.40
CA PRO A 577 -0.89 0.68 32.63
C PRO A 577 -1.12 -0.69 33.27
N CYS A 578 -0.11 -1.15 34.00
CA CYS A 578 -0.21 -2.37 34.79
C CYS A 578 -1.22 -2.18 35.92
N GLY A 579 -2.22 -3.05 35.98
CA GLY A 579 -3.26 -3.06 37.02
C GLY A 579 -2.75 -3.43 38.40
#